data_AF-A0A377J5D8-F1
#
_entry.id   AF-A0A377J5D8-F1
#
_cell.length_a   1.000
_cell.length_b   1.000
_cell.length_c   1.000
_cell.angle_alpha   90.00
_cell.angle_beta   90.00
_cell.angle_gamma   90.00
#
_symmetry.space_group_name_H-M   'P 1'
#
loop_
_entity.id
_entity.type
_entity.pdbx_description
1 polymer ?
#
loop_
_entity_poly.entity_id
_entity_poly.type
_entity_poly.pdbx_seq_one_letter_code
_entity_poly.pdbx_strand_id
1 'polypeptide(L)' 'MTITIENASKELYTAIKSLAKIDNAKCKVQKPKLTKFEKEILKAKAELEKERAAGTLKTYTNVAEFRKAIDNGEL' A
#
# COMPACT_ATOMS: atom_id res chain seq x y z
N MET A 1 7.56 0.41 31.74
CA MET A 1 6.98 -0.59 30.83
C MET A 1 6.84 0.02 29.42
N THR A 2 7.11 -0.74 28.36
CA THR A 2 7.01 -0.25 26.98
C THR A 2 6.24 -1.25 26.12
N ILE A 3 5.21 -0.77 25.44
CA ILE A 3 4.39 -1.55 24.50
C ILE A 3 4.83 -1.18 23.08
N THR A 4 5.15 -2.20 22.27
CA THR A 4 5.47 -2.03 20.85
C THR A 4 4.35 -2.65 20.03
N ILE A 5 3.79 -1.87 19.11
CA ILE A 5 2.71 -2.29 18.22
C ILE A 5 3.24 -2.31 16.80
N GLU A 6 3.24 -3.48 16.18
CA GLU A 6 3.71 -3.72 14.82
C GLU A 6 2.55 -4.21 13.95
N ASN A 7 2.48 -3.72 12.72
CA ASN A 7 1.50 -4.14 11.71
C ASN A 7 0.02 -4.11 12.18
N ALA A 8 -0.34 -3.16 13.05
CA ALA A 8 -1.72 -3.01 13.51
C ALA A 8 -2.50 -1.98 12.65
N SER A 9 -3.81 -2.21 12.53
CA SER A 9 -4.72 -1.22 11.98
C SER A 9 -4.74 0.06 12.82
N LYS A 10 -5.16 1.18 12.22
CA LYS A 10 -5.22 2.48 12.91
C LYS A 10 -6.13 2.44 14.14
N GLU A 11 -7.24 1.72 14.05
CA GLU A 11 -8.22 1.55 15.12
C GLU A 11 -7.63 0.76 16.28
N LEU A 12 -6.98 -0.37 15.98
CA LEU A 12 -6.39 -1.24 16.99
C LEU A 12 -5.25 -0.56 17.76
N TYR A 13 -4.30 0.10 17.07
CA TYR A 13 -3.23 0.78 17.80
C TYR A 13 -3.76 1.97 18.60
N THR A 14 -4.83 2.64 18.13
CA THR A 14 -5.46 3.74 18.88
C THR A 14 -6.05 3.24 20.19
N ALA A 15 -6.78 2.12 20.14
CA ALA A 15 -7.35 1.49 21.32
C ALA A 15 -6.25 1.07 22.33
N ILE A 16 -5.20 0.37 21.85
CA ILE A 16 -4.09 -0.07 22.69
C ILE A 16 -3.31 1.12 23.27
N LYS A 17 -3.13 2.21 22.50
CA LYS A 17 -2.47 3.43 22.98
C LYS A 17 -3.26 4.09 24.11
N SER A 18 -4.59 4.08 24.02
CA SER A 18 -5.45 4.60 25.10
C SER A 18 -5.32 3.77 26.37
N LEU A 19 -5.30 2.44 26.25
CA LEU A 19 -5.06 1.53 27.38
C LEU A 19 -3.66 1.73 27.99
N ALA A 20 -2.63 1.87 27.15
CA ALA A 20 -1.26 2.09 27.60
C ALA A 20 -1.09 3.39 28.42
N LYS A 21 -1.86 4.44 28.10
CA LYS A 21 -1.84 5.70 28.88
C LYS A 21 -2.38 5.52 30.29
N ILE A 22 -3.39 4.67 30.48
CA ILE A 22 -3.98 4.40 31.80
C ILE A 22 -2.94 3.78 32.73
N ASP A 23 -2.09 2.90 32.19
CA ASP A 23 -1.00 2.23 32.93
C ASP A 23 0.32 3.02 32.92
N ASN A 24 0.31 4.28 32.47
CA ASN A 24 1.49 5.14 32.32
C ASN A 24 2.64 4.48 31.51
N ALA A 25 2.30 3.58 30.59
CA ALA A 25 3.23 2.84 29.76
C ALA A 25 3.61 3.63 28.49
N LYS A 26 4.89 3.55 28.09
CA LYS A 26 5.36 4.15 26.84
C LYS A 26 4.91 3.28 25.67
N CYS A 27 4.25 3.89 24.67
CA CYS A 27 3.70 3.15 23.54
C CYS A 27 4.38 3.61 22.23
N LYS A 28 5.02 2.69 21.51
CA LYS A 28 5.68 2.94 20.22
C LYS A 28 4.95 2.18 19.11
N VAL A 29 4.53 2.91 18.09
CA VAL A 29 3.99 2.33 16.85
C VAL A 29 5.13 2.27 15.85
N GLN A 30 5.53 1.07 15.46
CA GLN A 30 6.52 0.88 14.40
C GLN A 30 5.80 0.51 13.11
N LYS A 31 5.97 1.37 12.10
CA LYS A 31 5.59 1.00 10.74
C LYS A 31 6.72 0.15 10.15
N PRO A 32 6.39 -0.88 9.35
CA PRO A 32 7.41 -1.65 8.66
C PRO A 32 8.31 -0.72 7.84
N LYS A 33 9.62 -0.88 7.97
CA LYS A 33 10.59 -0.18 7.13
C LYS A 33 10.57 -0.82 5.76
N LEU A 34 9.79 -0.24 4.86
CA LEU A 34 9.79 -0.63 3.46
C LEU A 34 11.14 -0.33 2.83
N THR A 35 11.67 -1.32 2.10
CA THR A 35 12.82 -1.18 1.21
C THR A 35 12.53 -0.21 0.07
N LYS A 36 13.57 0.21 -0.67
CA LYS A 36 13.38 1.07 -1.86
C LYS A 36 12.45 0.40 -2.88
N PHE A 37 12.67 -0.89 -3.12
CA PHE A 37 11.87 -1.71 -4.03
C PHE A 37 10.38 -1.74 -3.66
N GLU A 38 10.05 -2.02 -2.39
CA GLU A 38 8.65 -2.06 -1.94
C GLU A 38 7.97 -0.69 -2.03
N LYS A 39 8.70 0.40 -1.83
CA LYS A 39 8.17 1.76 -2.03
C LYS A 39 7.89 2.05 -3.50
N GLU A 40 8.73 1.58 -4.40
CA GLU A 40 8.52 1.72 -5.86
C GLU A 40 7.31 0.92 -6.32
N ILE A 41 7.13 -0.31 -5.84
CA ILE A 41 5.92 -1.10 -6.12
C ILE A 41 4.66 -0.37 -5.64
N LEU A 42 4.66 0.16 -4.42
CA LEU A 42 3.49 0.88 -3.90
C LEU A 42 3.18 2.17 -4.67
N LYS A 43 4.22 2.87 -5.15
CA LYS A 43 4.04 4.04 -6.03
C LYS A 43 3.45 3.64 -7.38
N ALA A 44 4.01 2.62 -8.04
CA ALA A 44 3.51 2.12 -9.31
C ALA A 44 2.05 1.66 -9.19
N LYS A 45 1.70 0.96 -8.10
CA LYS A 45 0.30 0.59 -7.80
C LYS A 45 -0.60 1.82 -7.66
N ALA A 46 -0.15 2.85 -6.94
CA ALA A 46 -0.93 4.07 -6.76
C ALA A 46 -1.12 4.85 -8.08
N GLU A 47 -0.13 4.84 -8.97
CA GLU A 47 -0.22 5.44 -10.31
C GLU A 47 -1.20 4.66 -11.19
N LEU A 48 -1.11 3.33 -11.21
CA LEU A 48 -2.07 2.48 -11.92
C LEU A 48 -3.52 2.69 -11.45
N GLU A 49 -3.76 2.81 -10.13
CA GLU A 49 -5.10 3.09 -9.61
C GLU A 49 -5.59 4.49 -10.00
N LYS A 50 -4.69 5.49 -10.09
CA LYS A 50 -5.04 6.83 -10.59
C LYS A 50 -5.41 6.80 -12.07
N GLU A 51 -4.62 6.14 -12.90
CA GLU A 51 -4.91 5.98 -14.33
C GLU A 51 -6.21 5.21 -14.56
N ARG A 52 -6.46 4.19 -13.72
CA ARG A 52 -7.72 3.44 -13.74
C ARG A 52 -8.91 4.35 -13.40
N ALA A 53 -8.80 5.14 -12.34
CA ALA A 53 -9.85 6.08 -11.93
C ALA A 53 -10.08 7.19 -12.96
N ALA A 54 -9.03 7.62 -13.65
CA ALA A 54 -9.09 8.60 -14.74
C ALA A 54 -9.58 8.00 -16.07
N GLY A 55 -9.72 6.67 -16.17
CA GLY A 55 -10.09 5.97 -17.41
C GLY A 55 -8.99 5.97 -18.48
N THR A 56 -7.77 6.39 -18.14
CA THR A 56 -6.62 6.43 -19.05
C THR A 56 -5.77 5.16 -18.98
N LEU A 57 -6.06 4.26 -18.04
CA LEU A 57 -5.37 2.99 -17.94
C LEU A 57 -5.77 2.10 -19.13
N LYS A 58 -4.78 1.78 -19.96
CA LYS A 58 -4.95 0.86 -21.09
C LYS A 58 -5.16 -0.55 -20.54
N THR A 59 -6.35 -1.10 -20.76
CA THR A 59 -6.72 -2.45 -20.34
C THR A 59 -7.04 -3.29 -21.57
N TYR A 60 -6.76 -4.59 -21.49
CA TYR A 60 -7.00 -5.54 -22.56
C TYR A 60 -7.92 -6.63 -22.05
N THR A 61 -8.95 -6.95 -22.82
CA THR A 61 -10.00 -7.89 -22.38
C THR A 61 -9.51 -9.33 -22.44
N ASN A 62 -8.52 -9.60 -23.30
CA ASN A 62 -7.95 -10.92 -23.54
C ASN A 62 -6.50 -10.83 -24.02
N VAL A 63 -5.80 -11.97 -23.98
CA VAL A 63 -4.39 -12.08 -24.37
C VAL A 63 -4.16 -11.75 -25.85
N ALA A 64 -5.15 -11.99 -26.72
CA ALA A 64 -5.02 -11.71 -28.15
C ALA A 64 -4.98 -10.20 -28.44
N GLU A 65 -5.79 -9.40 -27.76
CA GLU A 65 -5.75 -7.94 -27.81
C GLU A 65 -4.42 -7.39 -27.30
N PHE A 66 -3.93 -7.94 -26.18
CA PHE A 66 -2.63 -7.55 -25.64
C PHE A 66 -1.48 -7.84 -26.61
N ARG A 67 -1.45 -9.03 -27.23
CA ARG A 67 -0.44 -9.37 -28.24
C ARG A 67 -0.48 -8.44 -29.45
N LYS A 68 -1.67 -8.11 -29.96
CA LYS A 68 -1.81 -7.15 -31.05
C LYS A 68 -1.24 -5.78 -30.69
N ALA A 69 -1.44 -5.31 -29.46
CA ALA A 69 -0.87 -4.04 -29.02
C ALA A 69 0.67 -4.07 -28.96
N ILE A 70 1.28 -5.21 -28.60
CA ILE A 70 2.74 -5.39 -28.66
C ILE A 70 3.21 -5.36 -30.12
N ASP A 71 2.56 -6.14 -30.99
CA ASP A 71 2.94 -6.28 -32.40
C ASP A 71 2.80 -4.94 -33.16
N ASN A 72 1.85 -4.10 -32.74
CA ASN A 72 1.63 -2.76 -33.28
C ASN A 72 2.53 -1.67 -32.65
N GLY A 73 3.35 -2.00 -31.64
CA GLY A 73 4.22 -1.04 -30.96
C GLY A 73 3.49 -0.02 -30.08
N GLU A 74 2.31 -0.37 -29.57
CA GLU A 74 1.48 0.51 -28.73
C GLU A 74 1.67 0.31 -27.22
N LEU A 75 2.79 -0.33 -26.84
CA LEU A 75 3.22 -0.67 -25.48
C LEU A 75 4.67 -0.25 -25.25
#